data_AF-A0A2E1I1V8-F1
#
_entry.id   AF-A0A2E1I1V8-F1
#
_cell.length_a   1.000
_cell.length_b   1.000
_cell.length_c   1.000
_cell.angle_alpha   90.00
_cell.angle_beta   90.00
_cell.angle_gamma   90.00
#
_symmetry.space_group_name_H-M   'P 1'
#
loop_
_entity.id
_entity.type
_entity.pdbx_description
1 polymer ?
#
loop_
_entity_poly.entity_id
_entity_poly.type
_entity_poly.pdbx_seq_one_letter_code
_entity_poly.pdbx_strand_id
1 'polypeptide(L)'
;MNQENNWKEFSNDISNISKKIKSNFSDEENIEDLKNSLKATVDSLSNSFNELTQIVEDTVKDEEIKEDALNLVKKLSNEMIGIVDTAKEKVSKVINFNNTEEE
;
A
#
# COMPACT_ATOMS: atom_id res chain seq x y z
N MET A 1 -0.15 -13.87 21.10
CA MET A 1 -0.38 -12.52 20.53
C MET A 1 -0.59 -12.69 19.03
N ASN A 2 -1.79 -12.36 18.53
CA ASN A 2 -2.23 -12.59 17.15
C ASN A 2 -1.64 -11.55 16.18
N GLN A 3 -0.36 -11.65 15.82
CA GLN A 3 0.22 -10.81 14.77
C GLN A 3 -0.39 -11.12 13.38
N GLU A 4 -0.89 -12.33 13.18
CA GLU A 4 -1.58 -12.72 11.95
C GLU A 4 -2.92 -11.99 11.75
N ASN A 5 -3.55 -11.51 12.84
CA ASN A 5 -4.85 -10.84 12.76
C ASN A 5 -4.75 -9.43 12.18
N ASN A 6 -3.76 -8.63 12.59
CA ASN A 6 -3.73 -7.22 12.23
C ASN A 6 -3.46 -7.02 10.72
N TRP A 7 -2.59 -7.85 10.13
CA TRP A 7 -2.31 -7.82 8.70
C TRP A 7 -3.47 -8.34 7.86
N LYS A 8 -4.17 -9.38 8.34
CA LYS A 8 -5.40 -9.88 7.72
C LYS A 8 -6.53 -8.85 7.79
N GLU A 9 -6.70 -8.18 8.93
CA GLU A 9 -7.71 -7.12 9.09
C GLU A 9 -7.43 -5.94 8.15
N PHE A 10 -6.18 -5.46 8.10
CA PHE A 10 -5.80 -4.40 7.17
C PHE A 10 -5.98 -4.79 5.70
N SER A 11 -5.61 -6.02 5.33
CA SER A 11 -5.85 -6.58 3.99
C SER A 11 -7.35 -6.72 3.67
N ASN A 12 -8.17 -7.08 4.64
CA ASN A 12 -9.63 -7.13 4.50
C ASN A 12 -10.25 -5.74 4.30
N ASP A 13 -9.76 -4.73 5.01
CA ASP A 13 -10.21 -3.35 4.84
C ASP A 13 -9.88 -2.81 3.45
N ILE A 14 -8.67 -3.07 2.96
CA ILE A 14 -8.25 -2.78 1.58
C ILE A 14 -9.11 -3.55 0.59
N SER A 15 -9.49 -4.79 0.93
CA SER A 15 -10.35 -5.60 0.08
C SER A 15 -11.73 -4.97 -0.15
N ASN A 16 -12.23 -4.21 0.83
CA ASN A 16 -13.50 -3.50 0.81
C ASN A 16 -13.42 -2.05 0.30
N ILE A 17 -12.21 -1.54 -0.01
CA ILE A 17 -12.02 -0.14 -0.42
C ILE A 17 -12.83 0.22 -1.68
N SER A 18 -12.97 -0.73 -2.61
CA SER A 18 -13.77 -0.55 -3.83
C SER A 18 -15.24 -0.26 -3.56
N LYS A 19 -15.83 -0.88 -2.51
CA LYS A 19 -17.23 -0.65 -2.12
C LYS A 19 -17.41 0.75 -1.52
N LYS A 20 -16.47 1.19 -0.68
CA LYS A 20 -16.49 2.52 -0.06
C LYS A 20 -16.27 3.64 -1.08
N ILE A 21 -15.48 3.39 -2.13
CA ILE A 21 -15.27 4.34 -3.22
C ILE A 21 -16.54 4.47 -4.06
N LYS A 22 -17.16 3.35 -4.46
CA LYS A 22 -18.42 3.36 -5.22
C LYS A 22 -19.56 4.14 -4.54
N SER A 23 -19.62 4.14 -3.21
CA SER A 23 -20.71 4.80 -2.48
C SER A 23 -20.53 6.31 -2.30
N ASN A 24 -19.31 6.84 -2.46
CA ASN A 24 -18.96 8.20 -2.04
C ASN A 24 -18.36 9.09 -3.16
N PHE A 25 -17.99 8.53 -4.32
CA PHE A 25 -17.38 9.29 -5.41
C PHE A 25 -18.41 9.54 -6.51
N SER A 26 -19.02 10.73 -6.48
CA SER A 26 -19.98 11.22 -7.49
C SER A 26 -19.33 12.09 -8.58
N ASP A 27 -18.12 12.60 -8.32
CA ASP A 27 -17.45 13.60 -9.16
C ASP A 27 -16.00 13.18 -9.50
N GLU A 28 -15.60 13.37 -10.75
CA GLU A 28 -14.29 12.98 -11.31
C GLU A 28 -13.08 13.61 -10.59
N GLU A 29 -13.23 14.79 -9.98
CA GLU A 29 -12.14 15.53 -9.33
C GLU A 29 -11.61 14.81 -8.08
N ASN A 30 -12.50 14.21 -7.26
CA ASN A 30 -12.11 13.48 -6.06
C ASN A 30 -11.26 12.24 -6.39
N ILE A 31 -11.46 11.66 -7.58
CA ILE A 31 -10.84 10.41 -8.00
C ILE A 31 -9.35 10.58 -8.30
N GLU A 32 -8.98 11.65 -8.96
CA GLU A 32 -7.58 11.92 -9.29
C GLU A 32 -6.76 12.22 -8.03
N ASP A 33 -7.36 12.95 -7.08
CA ASP A 33 -6.76 13.19 -5.76
C ASP A 33 -6.55 11.90 -4.96
N LEU A 34 -7.49 10.95 -5.05
CA LEU A 34 -7.33 9.63 -4.43
C LEU A 34 -6.15 8.85 -5.05
N LYS A 35 -6.02 8.85 -6.38
CA LYS A 35 -4.87 8.21 -7.06
C LYS A 35 -3.56 8.86 -6.65
N ASN A 36 -3.51 10.20 -6.60
CA ASN A 36 -2.34 10.95 -6.19
C ASN A 36 -1.97 10.67 -4.73
N SER A 37 -2.96 10.58 -3.84
CA SER A 37 -2.76 10.23 -2.43
C SER A 37 -2.20 8.82 -2.25
N LEU A 38 -2.70 7.84 -3.01
CA LEU A 38 -2.17 6.47 -3.00
C LEU A 38 -0.74 6.42 -3.53
N LYS A 39 -0.42 7.17 -4.60
CA LYS A 39 0.95 7.30 -5.10
C LYS A 39 1.89 7.91 -4.05
N ALA A 40 1.49 9.03 -3.45
CA ALA A 40 2.25 9.67 -2.38
C ALA A 40 2.47 8.74 -1.18
N THR A 41 1.50 7.86 -0.89
CA THR A 41 1.63 6.85 0.17
C THR A 41 2.71 5.80 -0.17
N VAL A 42 2.77 5.32 -1.42
CA VAL A 42 3.85 4.40 -1.86
C VAL A 42 5.22 5.08 -1.74
N ASP A 43 5.33 6.33 -2.18
CA ASP A 43 6.59 7.09 -2.13
C ASP A 43 7.02 7.30 -0.66
N SER A 44 6.08 7.66 0.21
CA SER A 44 6.34 7.83 1.65
C SER A 44 6.76 6.52 2.32
N LEU A 45 6.10 5.40 2.03
CA LEU A 45 6.48 4.09 2.58
C LEU A 45 7.88 3.69 2.11
N SER A 46 8.19 3.88 0.82
CA SER A 46 9.49 3.56 0.25
C SER A 46 10.61 4.34 0.95
N ASN A 47 10.39 5.63 1.21
CA ASN A 47 11.35 6.46 1.94
C ASN A 47 11.53 5.97 3.39
N SER A 48 10.45 5.71 4.13
CA SER A 48 10.53 5.21 5.50
C SER A 48 11.26 3.86 5.60
N PHE A 49 11.04 2.95 4.64
CA PHE A 49 11.73 1.66 4.63
C PHE A 49 13.21 1.81 4.22
N ASN A 50 13.55 2.74 3.33
CA ASN A 50 14.95 3.05 3.03
C ASN A 50 15.69 3.61 4.24
N GLU A 51 15.05 4.51 5.01
CA GLU A 51 15.61 5.01 6.27
C GLU A 51 15.81 3.87 7.27
N LEU A 52 14.85 2.95 7.38
CA LEU A 52 14.98 1.78 8.25
C LEU A 52 16.11 0.85 7.81
N THR A 53 16.28 0.63 6.50
CA THR A 53 17.42 -0.10 5.94
C THR A 53 18.74 0.55 6.35
N GLN A 54 18.88 1.86 6.21
CA GLN A 54 20.10 2.58 6.61
C GLN A 54 20.37 2.46 8.11
N ILE A 55 19.33 2.60 8.96
CA ILE A 55 19.46 2.41 10.40
C ILE A 55 19.99 1.01 10.72
N VAL A 56 19.47 -0.03 10.06
CA VAL A 56 19.95 -1.41 10.25
C VAL A 56 21.42 -1.55 9.82
N GLU A 57 21.79 -1.04 8.64
CA GLU A 57 23.15 -1.08 8.12
C GLU A 57 24.16 -0.40 9.06
N ASP A 58 23.79 0.76 9.62
CA ASP A 58 24.67 1.57 10.46
C ASP A 58 24.80 1.02 11.88
N THR A 59 23.73 0.45 12.45
CA THR A 59 23.65 0.11 13.87
C THR A 59 23.95 -1.36 14.17
N VAL A 60 23.59 -2.29 13.27
CA VAL A 60 23.79 -3.72 13.50
C VAL A 60 25.19 -4.09 13.06
N LYS A 61 26.05 -4.48 14.01
CA LYS A 61 27.47 -4.80 13.73
C LYS A 61 27.71 -6.26 13.37
N ASP A 62 26.86 -7.15 13.85
CA ASP A 62 26.91 -8.57 13.49
C ASP A 62 26.35 -8.75 12.08
N GLU A 63 27.16 -9.30 11.17
CA GLU A 63 26.79 -9.39 9.75
C GLU A 63 25.65 -10.39 9.50
N GLU A 64 25.58 -11.49 10.26
CA GLU A 64 24.51 -12.48 10.12
C GLU A 64 23.17 -11.87 10.56
N ILE A 65 23.16 -11.22 11.72
CA ILE A 65 21.97 -10.53 12.24
C ILE A 65 21.57 -9.36 11.33
N LYS A 66 22.54 -8.63 10.77
CA LYS A 66 22.27 -7.51 9.85
C LYS A 66 21.58 -8.02 8.60
N GLU A 67 22.09 -9.08 7.98
CA GLU A 67 21.51 -9.63 6.76
C GLU A 67 20.08 -10.15 7.00
N ASP A 68 19.84 -10.84 8.11
CA ASP A 68 18.49 -11.28 8.50
C ASP A 68 17.54 -10.10 8.72
N ALA A 69 18.00 -9.05 9.41
CA ALA A 69 17.21 -7.84 9.65
C ALA A 69 16.87 -7.12 8.33
N LEU A 70 17.84 -6.96 7.43
CA LEU A 70 17.63 -6.35 6.11
C LEU A 70 16.64 -7.14 5.25
N ASN A 71 16.73 -8.48 5.29
CA ASN A 71 15.80 -9.34 4.60
C ASN A 71 14.37 -9.20 5.15
N LEU A 72 14.21 -9.06 6.46
CA LEU A 72 12.91 -8.81 7.09
C LEU A 72 12.34 -7.43 6.70
N VAL A 73 13.15 -6.38 6.75
CA VAL A 73 12.76 -5.01 6.33
C VAL A 73 12.29 -5.01 4.87
N LYS A 74 13.02 -5.69 3.99
CA LYS A 74 12.65 -5.80 2.57
C LYS A 74 11.34 -6.55 2.35
N LYS A 75 11.10 -7.64 3.10
CA LYS A 75 9.82 -8.38 3.04
C LYS A 75 8.65 -7.48 3.47
N LEU A 76 8.79 -6.78 4.59
CA LEU A 76 7.77 -5.85 5.09
C LEU A 76 7.50 -4.71 4.10
N SER A 77 8.54 -4.14 3.50
CA SER A 77 8.40 -3.11 2.47
C SER A 77 7.58 -3.62 1.28
N ASN A 78 7.89 -4.81 0.77
CA ASN A 78 7.18 -5.39 -0.37
C ASN A 78 5.72 -5.71 -0.04
N GLU A 79 5.44 -6.24 1.15
CA GLU A 79 4.06 -6.51 1.59
C GLU A 79 3.25 -5.21 1.69
N MET A 80 3.81 -4.17 2.29
CA MET A 80 3.12 -2.88 2.45
C MET A 80 2.87 -2.18 1.11
N ILE A 81 3.85 -2.14 0.22
CA ILE A 81 3.69 -1.59 -1.12
C ILE A 81 2.63 -2.39 -1.89
N GLY A 82 2.67 -3.73 -1.83
CA GLY A 82 1.70 -4.60 -2.48
C GLY A 82 0.25 -4.36 -2.02
N ILE A 83 0.05 -3.98 -0.75
CA ILE A 83 -1.27 -3.62 -0.23
C ILE A 83 -1.76 -2.30 -0.85
N VAL A 84 -0.90 -1.29 -0.96
CA VAL A 84 -1.26 -0.01 -1.58
C VAL A 84 -1.50 -0.18 -3.09
N ASP A 85 -0.71 -1.00 -3.77
CA ASP A 85 -0.92 -1.35 -5.18
C ASP A 85 -2.26 -2.07 -5.38
N THR A 86 -2.61 -3.00 -4.49
CA THR A 86 -3.91 -3.67 -4.51
C THR A 86 -5.06 -2.66 -4.35
N ALA A 87 -4.90 -1.67 -3.47
CA ALA A 87 -5.86 -0.58 -3.35
C ALA A 87 -5.96 0.23 -4.65
N LYS A 88 -4.83 0.64 -5.23
CA LYS A 88 -4.76 1.38 -6.49
C LYS A 88 -5.43 0.64 -7.65
N GLU A 89 -5.23 -0.67 -7.76
CA GLU A 89 -5.91 -1.50 -8.76
C GLU A 89 -7.43 -1.54 -8.55
N LYS A 90 -7.87 -1.77 -7.30
CA LYS A 90 -9.29 -1.79 -6.95
C LYS A 90 -9.96 -0.46 -7.24
N VAL A 91 -9.29 0.65 -6.92
CA VAL A 91 -9.70 2.02 -7.23
C VAL A 91 -9.86 2.18 -8.74
N SER A 92 -8.83 1.83 -9.52
CA SER A 92 -8.85 1.93 -10.99
C SER A 92 -9.97 1.12 -11.64
N LYS A 93 -10.26 -0.10 -11.14
CA LYS A 93 -11.38 -0.94 -11.63
C LYS A 93 -12.75 -0.35 -11.35
N VAL A 94 -12.90 0.40 -10.26
CA VAL A 94 -14.16 1.07 -9.91
C VAL A 94 -14.38 2.32 -10.78
N ILE A 95 -13.31 3.06 -11.05
CA ILE A 95 -13.36 4.33 -11.79
C ILE A 95 -13.60 4.11 -13.28
N ASN A 96 -13.16 2.98 -13.85
CA ASN A 96 -13.38 2.67 -15.27
C ASN A 96 -14.84 2.30 -15.63
N PHE A 97 -15.82 2.47 -14.74
CA PHE A 97 -17.24 2.29 -15.04
C PHE A 97 -17.91 3.62 -15.40
N ASN A 98 -17.80 4.01 -16.67
CA ASN A 98 -18.88 4.55 -17.53
C ASN A 98 -18.35 4.96 -18.92
N ASN A 99 -17.73 4.04 -19.64
CA ASN A 99 -17.53 4.18 -21.10
C ASN A 99 -18.39 3.17 -21.88
N THR A 100 -19.60 2.90 -21.39
CA THR A 100 -20.61 2.13 -22.11
C THR A 100 -22.00 2.56 -21.64
N GLU A 101 -22.47 3.70 -22.15
CA GLU A 101 -23.87 3.95 -22.52
C GLU A 101 -23.90 5.26 -23.33
N GLU A 102 -23.72 5.12 -24.65
CA GLU A 102 -24.38 5.90 -25.72
C GLU A 102 -23.80 5.46 -27.10
N GLU A 103 -24.35 4.37 -27.64
CA GLU A 103 -24.60 4.22 -29.09
C GLU A 103 -26.11 4.11 -29.29
#